data_AF-A0A316HS80-F1
#
_entry.id   AF-A0A316HS80-F1
#
_cell.length_a   1.000
_cell.length_b   1.000
_cell.length_c   1.000
_cell.angle_alpha   90.00
_cell.angle_beta   90.00
_cell.angle_gamma   90.00
#
_symmetry.space_group_name_H-M   'P 1'
#
loop_
_entity.id
_entity.type
_entity.pdbx_description
1 polymer ?
#
loop_
_entity_poly.entity_id
_entity_poly.type
_entity_poly.pdbx_seq_one_letter_code
_entity_poly.pdbx_strand_id
1 'polypeptide(L)'
;MPLHRFVLAAVLSGVPSTVHALATGDDPLRATRAAGSLVGGGAGAGVAVHLAVSAWWAFVLTRLGVRGVVGGAVAGLLIAALDLEVIGRRNSQIRALPRVPQWLDHVAFGVLVAARGRR
;
A
#
# COMPACT_ATOMS: atom_id res chain seq x y z
N MET A 1 3.23 -12.90 10.88
CA MET A 1 2.25 -11.96 11.48
C MET A 1 0.87 -12.62 11.50
N PRO A 2 0.03 -12.43 12.55
CA PRO A 2 -1.33 -12.99 12.55
C PRO A 2 -2.21 -12.40 11.43
N LEU A 3 -3.12 -13.22 10.86
CA LEU A 3 -3.98 -12.83 9.73
C LEU A 3 -4.81 -11.56 10.02
N HIS A 4 -5.42 -11.44 11.20
CA HIS A 4 -6.23 -10.26 11.54
C HIS A 4 -5.43 -8.96 11.47
N ARG A 5 -4.15 -8.97 11.87
CA ARG A 5 -3.29 -7.78 11.77
C ARG A 5 -2.95 -7.47 10.34
N PHE A 6 -2.73 -8.52 9.53
CA PHE A 6 -2.48 -8.36 8.10
C PHE A 6 -3.66 -7.67 7.42
N VAL A 7 -4.87 -8.15 7.69
CA VAL A 7 -6.10 -7.53 7.17
C VAL A 7 -6.22 -6.08 7.64
N LEU A 8 -5.99 -5.79 8.93
CA LEU A 8 -6.00 -4.42 9.44
C LEU A 8 -4.96 -3.53 8.76
N ALA A 9 -3.72 -4.02 8.59
CA ALA A 9 -2.68 -3.27 7.91
C ALA A 9 -3.03 -3.00 6.44
N ALA A 10 -3.52 -4.01 5.71
CA ALA A 10 -3.89 -3.90 4.30
C ALA A 10 -5.09 -2.96 4.06
N VAL A 11 -6.04 -2.90 5.00
CA VAL A 11 -7.23 -2.05 4.89
C VAL A 11 -6.95 -0.63 5.40
N LEU A 12 -6.42 -0.49 6.61
CA LEU A 12 -6.22 0.82 7.24
C LEU A 12 -5.11 1.64 6.58
N SER A 13 -4.17 0.98 5.89
CA SER A 13 -3.17 1.69 5.10
C SER A 13 -3.77 2.48 3.93
N GLY A 14 -4.94 2.11 3.39
CA GLY A 14 -5.58 2.87 2.29
C GLY A 14 -6.35 4.11 2.74
N VAL A 15 -6.34 4.44 4.04
CA VAL A 15 -7.08 5.59 4.58
C VAL A 15 -6.58 6.93 4.02
N PRO A 16 -5.28 7.24 3.98
CA PRO A 16 -4.79 8.51 3.43
C PRO A 16 -5.29 8.78 2.00
N SER A 17 -5.19 7.82 1.09
CA SER A 17 -5.69 7.98 -0.28
C SER A 17 -7.21 8.07 -0.37
N THR A 18 -7.93 7.29 0.44
CA THR A 18 -9.41 7.34 0.49
C THR A 18 -9.90 8.70 0.98
N VAL A 19 -9.31 9.22 2.06
CA VAL A 19 -9.63 10.55 2.61
C VAL A 19 -9.31 11.63 1.58
N HIS A 20 -8.17 11.55 0.91
CA HIS A 20 -7.81 12.52 -0.13
C HIS A 20 -8.79 12.51 -1.31
N ALA A 21 -9.20 11.33 -1.79
CA ALA A 21 -10.17 11.21 -2.87
C ALA A 21 -11.52 11.85 -2.46
N LEU A 22 -12.03 11.50 -1.27
CA LEU A 22 -13.27 12.07 -0.76
C LEU A 22 -13.17 13.60 -0.57
N ALA A 23 -12.06 14.11 -0.04
CA ALA A 23 -11.86 15.54 0.18
C ALA A 23 -11.73 16.36 -1.12
N THR A 24 -11.34 15.72 -2.22
CA THR A 24 -11.17 16.37 -3.53
C THR A 24 -12.31 16.06 -4.51
N GLY A 25 -13.30 15.28 -4.09
CA GLY A 25 -14.42 14.85 -4.95
C GLY A 25 -14.03 13.82 -6.01
N ASP A 26 -12.90 13.14 -5.86
CA ASP A 26 -12.46 12.05 -6.74
C ASP A 26 -13.08 10.71 -6.31
N ASP A 27 -13.00 9.69 -7.16
CA ASP A 27 -13.53 8.36 -6.87
C ASP A 27 -12.63 7.59 -5.88
N PRO A 28 -13.14 7.17 -4.70
CA PRO A 28 -12.38 6.40 -3.72
C PRO A 28 -11.81 5.06 -4.23
N LEU A 29 -12.44 4.46 -5.25
CA LEU A 29 -12.02 3.20 -5.84
C LEU A 29 -11.02 3.39 -7.00
N ARG A 30 -10.64 4.63 -7.33
CA ARG A 30 -9.71 4.93 -8.42
C ARG A 30 -8.35 4.24 -8.23
N ALA A 31 -7.80 4.28 -7.02
CA ALA A 31 -6.54 3.62 -6.70
C ALA A 31 -6.65 2.09 -6.85
N THR A 32 -7.73 1.50 -6.34
CA THR A 32 -8.01 0.06 -6.48
C THR A 32 -8.16 -0.36 -7.94
N ARG A 33 -8.90 0.41 -8.75
CA ARG A 33 -9.04 0.14 -10.19
C ARG A 33 -7.70 0.27 -10.93
N ALA A 34 -6.89 1.27 -10.58
CA ALA A 34 -5.55 1.44 -11.15
C ALA A 34 -4.66 0.22 -10.84
N ALA A 35 -4.72 -0.34 -9.62
CA ALA A 35 -4.03 -1.59 -9.29
C ALA A 35 -4.54 -2.77 -10.14
N GLY A 36 -5.86 -2.88 -10.34
CA GLY A 36 -6.47 -3.93 -11.17
C GLY A 36 -6.03 -3.89 -12.63
N SER A 37 -5.71 -2.70 -13.14
CA SER A 37 -5.22 -2.54 -14.51
C SER A 37 -3.87 -3.21 -14.78
N LEU A 38 -3.09 -3.52 -13.73
CA LEU A 38 -1.83 -4.29 -13.86
C LEU A 38 -2.07 -5.69 -14.43
N VAL A 39 -3.26 -6.24 -14.22
CA VAL A 39 -3.67 -7.56 -14.72
C VAL A 39 -4.83 -7.46 -15.72
N GLY A 40 -5.06 -6.27 -16.29
CA GLY A 40 -6.12 -6.02 -17.26
C GLY A 40 -7.55 -6.04 -16.68
N GLY A 41 -7.70 -5.93 -15.36
CA GLY A 41 -8.99 -6.01 -14.66
C GLY A 41 -9.49 -4.69 -14.06
N GLY A 42 -10.67 -4.74 -13.44
CA GLY A 42 -11.29 -3.63 -12.71
C GLY A 42 -11.03 -3.67 -11.20
N ALA A 43 -11.95 -3.11 -10.41
CA ALA A 43 -11.78 -2.97 -8.95
C ALA A 43 -11.59 -4.31 -8.23
N GLY A 44 -12.32 -5.36 -8.61
CA GLY A 44 -12.17 -6.69 -8.00
C GLY A 44 -10.78 -7.30 -8.19
N ALA A 45 -10.23 -7.18 -9.41
CA ALA A 45 -8.84 -7.57 -9.68
C ALA A 45 -7.85 -6.70 -8.88
N GLY A 46 -8.18 -5.41 -8.71
CA GLY A 46 -7.42 -4.49 -7.87
C GLY A 46 -7.33 -4.91 -6.42
N VAL A 47 -8.43 -5.37 -5.83
CA VAL A 47 -8.43 -5.93 -4.46
C VAL A 47 -7.52 -7.14 -4.37
N ALA A 48 -7.59 -8.05 -5.34
CA ALA A 48 -6.73 -9.24 -5.36
C ALA A 48 -5.24 -8.88 -5.49
N VAL A 49 -4.90 -7.96 -6.39
CA VAL A 49 -3.52 -7.45 -6.57
C VAL A 49 -3.05 -6.78 -5.27
N HIS A 50 -3.86 -5.90 -4.68
CA HIS A 50 -3.52 -5.18 -3.44
C HIS A 50 -3.24 -6.15 -2.29
N LEU A 51 -4.10 -7.15 -2.09
CA LEU A 51 -3.90 -8.16 -1.06
C LEU A 51 -2.65 -9.01 -1.30
N ALA A 52 -2.38 -9.41 -2.55
CA ALA A 52 -1.20 -10.19 -2.90
C ALA A 52 0.10 -9.41 -2.65
N VAL A 53 0.16 -8.15 -3.12
CA VAL A 53 1.31 -7.26 -2.92
C VAL A 53 1.51 -6.94 -1.44
N SER A 54 0.43 -6.65 -0.72
CA SER A 54 0.47 -6.43 0.73
C SER A 54 1.01 -7.67 1.46
N ALA A 55 0.57 -8.87 1.09
CA ALA A 55 1.02 -10.11 1.72
C ALA A 55 2.51 -10.36 1.47
N TRP A 56 2.95 -10.12 0.23
CA TRP A 56 4.36 -10.18 -0.16
C TRP A 56 5.22 -9.24 0.68
N TRP A 57 4.86 -7.97 0.78
CA TRP A 57 5.61 -7.00 1.57
C TRP A 57 5.57 -7.30 3.07
N ALA A 58 4.44 -7.70 3.62
CA ALA A 58 4.35 -8.12 5.01
C ALA A 58 5.30 -9.29 5.31
N PHE A 59 5.42 -10.26 4.38
CA PHE A 59 6.38 -11.36 4.48
C PHE A 59 7.83 -10.85 4.44
N VAL A 60 8.19 -10.02 3.44
CA VAL A 60 9.55 -9.45 3.30
C VAL A 60 9.96 -8.65 4.54
N LEU A 61 9.10 -7.73 5.02
CA LEU A 61 9.37 -6.92 6.19
C LEU A 61 9.55 -7.77 7.46
N THR A 62 8.72 -8.79 7.63
CA THR A 62 8.84 -9.75 8.73
C THR A 62 10.18 -10.50 8.64
N ARG A 63 10.57 -10.94 7.43
CA ARG A 63 11.79 -11.74 7.24
C ARG A 63 13.07 -10.94 7.40
N LEU A 64 13.04 -9.66 7.02
CA LEU A 64 14.11 -8.69 7.22
C LEU A 64 14.17 -8.17 8.67
N GLY A 65 13.21 -8.53 9.53
CA GLY A 65 13.19 -8.10 10.92
C GLY A 65 12.95 -6.60 11.08
N VAL A 66 12.21 -5.97 10.16
CA VAL A 66 11.86 -4.55 10.26
C VAL A 66 10.97 -4.33 11.48
N ARG A 67 11.39 -3.41 12.35
CA ARG A 67 10.82 -3.22 13.68
C ARG A 67 10.69 -1.74 14.03
N GLY A 68 9.63 -1.40 14.75
CA GLY A 68 9.36 -0.05 15.25
C GLY A 68 8.77 0.90 14.21
N VAL A 69 8.24 2.02 14.68
CA VAL A 69 7.54 3.02 13.84
C VAL A 69 8.48 3.61 12.80
N VAL A 70 9.68 4.03 13.20
CA VAL A 70 10.67 4.63 12.28
C VAL A 70 11.10 3.63 11.20
N GLY A 71 11.45 2.40 11.61
CA GLY A 71 11.84 1.34 10.66
C GLY A 71 10.71 1.01 9.69
N GLY A 72 9.48 0.91 10.18
CA GLY A 72 8.28 0.72 9.35
C GLY A 72 8.02 1.87 8.38
N ALA A 73 8.16 3.12 8.82
CA ALA A 73 7.96 4.29 7.98
C ALA A 73 9.00 4.38 6.86
N VAL A 74 10.28 4.17 7.20
CA VAL A 74 11.37 4.13 6.20
C VAL A 74 11.14 2.99 5.21
N ALA A 75 10.79 1.80 5.69
CA ALA A 75 10.48 0.69 4.81
C ALA A 75 9.27 0.99 3.90
N GLY A 76 8.23 1.63 4.43
CA GLY A 76 7.08 2.08 3.66
C GLY A 76 7.45 3.07 2.54
N LEU A 77 8.34 4.03 2.81
CA LEU A 77 8.86 4.95 1.78
C LEU A 77 9.62 4.20 0.68
N LEU A 78 10.45 3.21 1.05
CA LEU A 78 11.19 2.40 0.08
C LEU A 78 10.25 1.55 -0.78
N ILE A 79 9.20 1.00 -0.18
CA ILE A 79 8.17 0.26 -0.92
C ILE A 79 7.43 1.20 -1.87
N ALA A 80 6.99 2.39 -1.42
CA ALA A 80 6.34 3.36 -2.29
C ALA A 80 7.21 3.73 -3.50
N ALA A 81 8.50 3.99 -3.27
CA ALA A 81 9.43 4.30 -4.35
C ALA A 81 9.54 3.14 -5.37
N LEU A 82 9.62 1.90 -4.90
CA LEU A 82 9.67 0.73 -5.77
C LEU A 82 8.35 0.49 -6.51
N ASP A 83 7.25 0.41 -5.79
CA ASP A 83 5.94 0.03 -6.32
C ASP A 83 5.37 1.11 -7.23
N LEU A 84 5.53 2.39 -6.89
CA LEU A 84 4.95 3.50 -7.65
C LEU A 84 5.91 4.04 -8.71
N GLU A 85 7.17 4.30 -8.36
CA GLU A 85 8.11 5.02 -9.23
C GLU A 85 8.96 4.09 -10.13
N VAL A 86 9.11 2.82 -9.76
CA VAL A 86 9.86 1.85 -10.58
C VAL A 86 8.95 0.91 -11.35
N ILE A 87 7.97 0.30 -10.67
CA ILE A 87 7.02 -0.65 -11.26
C ILE A 87 5.83 0.11 -11.87
N GLY A 88 5.16 0.92 -11.05
CA GLY A 88 3.99 1.71 -11.41
C GLY A 88 4.24 2.71 -12.53
N ARG A 89 5.49 3.15 -12.73
CA ARG A 89 5.87 4.05 -13.82
C ARG A 89 5.55 3.54 -15.22
N ARG A 90 5.32 2.23 -15.41
CA ARG A 90 4.93 1.68 -16.72
C ARG A 90 3.42 1.67 -16.94
N ASN A 91 2.64 1.82 -15.87
CA ASN A 91 1.20 1.81 -15.90
C ASN A 91 0.65 3.24 -15.89
N SER A 92 -0.08 3.63 -16.92
CA SER A 92 -0.62 4.99 -17.06
C SER A 92 -1.65 5.34 -15.97
N GLN A 93 -2.42 4.37 -15.49
CA GLN A 93 -3.44 4.60 -14.47
C GLN A 93 -2.81 4.85 -13.09
N ILE A 94 -1.79 4.07 -12.73
CA ILE A 94 -1.03 4.26 -11.48
C ILE A 94 -0.31 5.60 -11.52
N ARG A 95 0.35 5.94 -12.64
CA ARG A 95 0.96 7.27 -12.85
C ARG A 95 -0.05 8.42 -12.84
N ALA A 96 -1.35 8.18 -12.96
CA ALA A 96 -2.34 9.25 -12.90
C ALA A 96 -2.81 9.55 -11.47
N LEU A 97 -2.46 8.72 -10.49
CA LEU A 97 -2.87 8.90 -9.10
C LEU A 97 -2.14 10.07 -8.42
N PRO A 98 -2.75 10.76 -7.46
CA PRO A 98 -2.04 11.70 -6.59
C PRO A 98 -0.93 10.98 -5.81
N ARG A 99 0.32 11.47 -5.87
CA ARG A 99 1.49 10.74 -5.34
C ARG A 99 1.50 10.72 -3.82
N VAL A 100 1.33 11.88 -3.21
CA VAL A 100 1.48 12.05 -1.75
C VAL A 100 0.57 11.09 -0.96
N PRO A 101 -0.74 10.97 -1.26
CA PRO A 101 -1.59 10.02 -0.54
C PRO A 101 -1.17 8.57 -0.73
N GLN A 102 -0.75 8.19 -1.94
CA GLN A 102 -0.27 6.82 -2.21
C GLN A 102 1.01 6.50 -1.44
N TRP A 103 1.95 7.44 -1.36
CA TRP A 103 3.15 7.28 -0.53
C TRP A 103 2.81 7.16 0.96
N LEU A 104 1.85 7.97 1.45
CA LEU A 104 1.36 7.87 2.82
C LEU A 104 0.68 6.53 3.11
N ASP A 105 -0.02 5.93 2.15
CA ASP A 105 -0.59 4.60 2.32
C ASP A 105 0.50 3.55 2.59
N HIS A 106 1.61 3.59 1.85
CA HIS A 106 2.74 2.68 2.05
C HIS A 106 3.47 2.91 3.37
N VAL A 107 3.63 4.17 3.78
CA VAL A 107 4.16 4.52 5.11
C VAL A 107 3.28 3.95 6.21
N ALA A 108 1.96 4.16 6.11
CA ALA A 108 0.99 3.62 7.06
C ALA A 108 1.05 2.08 7.10
N PHE A 109 1.13 1.43 5.94
CA PHE A 109 1.31 -0.02 5.84
C PHE A 109 2.56 -0.50 6.56
N GLY A 110 3.72 0.09 6.25
CA GLY A 110 5.00 -0.27 6.85
C GLY A 110 5.00 -0.09 8.37
N VAL A 111 4.43 1.02 8.87
CA VAL A 111 4.25 1.27 10.31
C VAL A 111 3.35 0.21 10.94
N LEU A 112 2.18 -0.09 10.36
CA LEU A 112 1.22 -1.06 10.91
C LEU A 112 1.80 -2.48 10.97
N VAL A 113 2.64 -2.86 9.99
CA VAL A 113 3.37 -4.14 9.99
C VAL A 113 4.48 -4.15 11.04
N ALA A 114 5.27 -3.08 11.15
CA ALA A 114 6.48 -3.02 11.98
C ALA A 114 6.24 -2.61 13.45
N ALA A 115 5.04 -2.12 13.80
CA ALA A 115 4.71 -1.55 15.11
C ALA A 115 4.87 -2.50 16.32
N ARG A 116 5.24 -3.78 16.13
CA ARG A 116 5.54 -4.72 17.22
C ARG A 116 6.86 -5.45 17.05
N GLY A 117 7.94 -4.69 17.18
CA GLY A 117 9.31 -5.20 17.22
C GLY A 117 9.94 -5.39 18.61
N ARG A 118 9.19 -5.27 19.70
CA ARG A 118 9.73 -5.51 21.06
C ARG A 118 9.32 -6.89 21.58
N ARG A 119 9.88 -7.94 20.98
CA ARG A 119 10.04 -9.24 21.64
C ARG A 119 11.47 -9.68 21.42
#